data_AF-A0AAW0LG11-F1
#
_entry.id   AF-A0AAW0LG11-F1
#
_cell.length_a   1.000
_cell.length_b   1.000
_cell.length_c   1.000
_cell.angle_alpha   90.00
_cell.angle_beta   90.00
_cell.angle_gamma   90.00
#
_symmetry.space_group_name_H-M   'P 1'
#
loop_
_entity.id
_entity.type
_entity.pdbx_description
1 polymer ?
#
loop_
_entity_poly.entity_id
_entity_poly.type
_entity_poly.pdbx_seq_one_letter_code
_entity_poly.pdbx_strand_id
1 'polypeptide(L)' 'MIGGGEKGPATMKTPGDFLKSIRGRPIVVKLNSGVDYRGILACLDGYMNIAMEQTKKIHQWAFEK' A
#
# COMPACT_ATOMS: atom_id res chain seq x y z
N MET A 1 -24.06 11.81 26.24
CA MET A 1 -23.13 12.96 26.28
C MET A 1 -21.72 12.42 26.09
N ILE A 2 -21.02 12.96 25.08
CA ILE A 2 -19.58 13.33 25.06
C ILE A 2 -18.58 12.26 25.55
N GLY A 3 -17.58 11.82 24.79
CA GLY A 3 -16.93 12.50 23.68
C GLY A 3 -16.06 11.57 22.84
N GLY A 4 -15.85 12.03 21.60
CA GLY A 4 -14.93 11.42 20.66
C GLY A 4 -13.51 11.45 21.21
N GLY A 5 -12.87 10.28 21.19
CA GLY A 5 -11.45 10.16 21.41
C GLY A 5 -10.70 10.91 20.32
N GLU A 6 -10.02 11.97 20.74
CA GLU A 6 -9.10 12.78 19.97
C GLU A 6 -8.07 11.87 19.29
N LYS A 7 -8.11 11.79 17.95
CA LYS A 7 -7.03 11.17 17.18
C LYS A 7 -5.91 12.19 17.05
N GLY A 8 -5.09 12.30 18.11
CA GLY A 8 -3.74 12.85 18.00
C GLY A 8 -2.97 12.15 16.87
N PRO A 9 -1.91 12.76 16.32
CA PRO A 9 -1.21 12.22 15.16
C PRO A 9 -0.74 10.82 15.51
N ALA A 10 -1.37 9.81 14.89
CA ALA A 10 -1.08 8.42 15.15
C ALA A 10 0.37 8.19 14.77
N THR A 11 1.25 8.19 15.78
CA THR A 11 2.59 7.64 15.67
C THR A 11 2.41 6.27 15.03
N MET A 12 2.94 6.07 13.82
CA MET A 12 2.91 4.79 13.11
C MET A 12 3.66 3.75 13.96
N LYS A 13 2.98 3.19 14.96
CA LYS A 13 3.59 2.30 15.97
C LYS A 13 3.37 0.84 15.62
N THR A 14 2.40 0.53 14.76
CA THR A 14 2.11 -0.84 14.35
C THR A 14 2.11 -0.97 12.83
N PRO A 15 2.47 -2.14 12.28
CA PRO A 15 2.35 -2.41 10.85
C PRO A 15 0.93 -2.13 10.34
N GLY A 16 -0.10 -2.50 11.10
CA GLY A 16 -1.50 -2.27 10.73
C GLY A 16 -1.88 -0.79 10.59
N ASP A 17 -1.29 0.11 11.38
CA ASP A 17 -1.52 1.56 11.22
C ASP A 17 -0.88 2.10 9.95
N PHE A 18 0.31 1.60 9.60
CA PHE A 18 0.94 1.91 8.32
C PHE A 18 0.05 1.44 7.15
N LEU A 19 -0.46 0.20 7.19
CA LEU A 19 -1.35 -0.35 6.17
C LEU A 19 -2.61 0.50 5.96
N LYS A 20 -3.23 0.97 7.04
CA LYS A 20 -4.40 1.86 6.96
C LYS A 20 -4.05 3.23 6.35
N SER A 21 -2.84 3.72 6.62
CA SER A 21 -2.40 5.04 6.15
C SER A 21 -2.13 5.11 4.65
N ILE A 22 -1.78 3.97 4.03
CA ILE A 22 -1.42 3.88 2.61
C ILE A 22 -2.59 3.52 1.69
N ARG A 23 -3.78 3.21 2.23
CA ARG A 23 -4.97 2.92 1.43
C ARG A 23 -5.33 4.14 0.56
N GLY A 24 -5.63 3.90 -0.71
CA GLY A 24 -5.94 4.92 -1.71
C GLY A 24 -4.72 5.71 -2.21
N ARG A 25 -3.50 5.36 -1.79
CA ARG A 25 -2.27 6.02 -2.25
C ARG A 25 -1.63 5.22 -3.39
N PRO A 26 -0.90 5.89 -4.30
CA PRO A 26 -0.04 5.22 -5.26
C PRO A 26 1.05 4.42 -4.55
N ILE A 27 1.20 3.16 -4.94
CA ILE A 27 2.22 2.24 -4.41
C ILE A 27 2.97 1.53 -5.53
N VAL A 28 4.16 1.03 -5.19
CA VAL A 28 4.94 0.12 -6.02
C VAL A 28 5.08 -1.20 -5.27
N VAL A 29 4.63 -2.29 -5.91
CA VAL A 29 4.76 -3.65 -5.40
C VAL A 29 5.81 -4.37 -6.21
N LYS A 30 6.91 -4.75 -5.57
CA LYS A 30 7.99 -5.53 -6.18
C LYS A 30 7.79 -7.00 -5.85
N LEU A 31 7.58 -7.82 -6.87
CA LEU A 31 7.52 -9.27 -6.69
C LEU A 31 8.92 -9.87 -6.74
N ASN A 32 9.12 -10.97 -6.01
CA ASN A 32 10.35 -11.76 -6.04
C ASN A 32 10.68 -12.34 -7.42
N SER A 33 9.71 -12.34 -8.34
CA SER A 33 9.91 -12.70 -9.74
C SER A 33 10.59 -11.61 -10.59
N GLY A 34 10.91 -10.45 -10.01
CA GLY A 34 11.46 -9.31 -10.75
C GLY A 34 10.40 -8.55 -11.56
N VAL A 35 9.14 -8.60 -11.13
CA VAL A 35 8.07 -7.81 -11.75
C VAL A 35 7.65 -6.71 -10.78
N ASP A 36 7.64 -5.48 -11.28
CA ASP A 36 7.20 -4.31 -10.54
C ASP A 36 5.78 -3.94 -10.98
N TYR A 37 4.85 -3.87 -10.04
CA TYR A 37 3.51 -3.36 -10.26
C TYR A 37 3.38 -1.98 -9.66
N ARG A 38 2.85 -1.02 -10.44
CA ARG A 38 2.52 0.32 -9.95
C ARG A 38 1.01 0.51 -10.05
N GLY A 39 0.39 0.98 -8.98
CA GLY A 39 -1.05 1.18 -8.95
C GLY A 39 -1.49 1.92 -7.70
N ILE A 40 -2.80 2.12 -7.56
CA ILE A 40 -3.40 2.69 -6.35
C ILE A 40 -3.80 1.54 -5.44
N LEU A 41 -3.42 1.59 -4.17
CA LEU A 41 -3.82 0.56 -3.20
C LEU A 41 -5.33 0.65 -2.93
N ALA A 42 -6.09 -0.36 -3.35
CA ALA A 42 -7.53 -0.43 -3.10
C ALA A 42 -7.79 -1.03 -1.71
N CYS A 43 -7.26 -2.22 -1.47
CA CYS A 43 -7.43 -2.97 -0.23
C CYS A 43 -6.18 -3.77 0.11
N LEU A 44 -5.97 -3.99 1.42
CA LEU A 44 -4.93 -4.83 1.98
C LEU A 44 -5.47 -5.47 3.26
N ASP A 45 -5.27 -6.77 3.43
CA ASP A 45 -5.74 -7.53 4.61
C ASP A 45 -4.60 -7.88 5.59
N GLY A 46 -4.94 -8.54 6.69
CA GLY A 46 -3.98 -9.00 7.71
C GLY A 46 -3.08 -10.16 7.26
N TYR A 47 -3.36 -10.76 6.09
CA TYR A 47 -2.52 -11.78 5.45
C TYR A 47 -1.61 -11.19 4.36
N MET A 48 -1.62 -9.86 4.22
CA MET A 48 -0.89 -9.09 3.21
C MET A 48 -1.34 -9.35 1.76
N ASN A 49 -2.58 -9.82 1.54
CA ASN A 49 -3.16 -9.87 0.21
C ASN A 49 -3.51 -8.46 -0.26
N ILE A 50 -3.05 -8.09 -1.46
CA ILE A 50 -3.24 -6.75 -2.06
C ILE A 50 -4.28 -6.77 -3.17
N ALA A 51 -5.15 -5.76 -3.17
CA ALA A 51 -5.93 -5.37 -4.33
C ALA A 51 -5.49 -3.97 -4.78
N MET A 52 -5.24 -3.80 -6.08
CA MET A 52 -4.78 -2.53 -6.65
C MET A 52 -5.66 -2.11 -7.83
N GLU A 53 -5.95 -0.82 -7.90
CA GLU A 53 -6.62 -0.16 -9.02
C GLU A 53 -5.62 0.50 -9.95
N GLN A 54 -6.03 0.72 -11.21
CA GLN A 54 -5.22 1.39 -12.25
C GLN A 54 -3.81 0.80 -12.39
N THR A 55 -3.70 -0.52 -12.20
CA THR A 55 -2.43 -1.22 -12.10
C THR A 55 -1.73 -1.28 -13.45
N LYS A 56 -0.50 -0.77 -13.52
CA LYS A 56 0.43 -0.95 -14.63
C LYS A 56 1.51 -1.94 -14.22
N LYS A 57 1.64 -3.01 -15.00
CA LYS A 57 2.76 -3.96 -14.90
C LYS A 57 3.97 -3.37 -15.60
N ILE A 58 5.09 -3.30 -14.89
CA ILE A 58 6.39 -2.95 -15.43
C ILE A 58 7.28 -4.18 -15.29
N HIS A 59 7.73 -4.73 -16.41
CA HIS A 59 8.77 -5.73 -16.38
C HIS A 59 10.07 -5.01 -15.98
N GLN A 60 10.68 -5.41 -14.85
CA GLN A 60 11.99 -4.91 -14.39
C GLN A 60 13.09 -5.47 -15.31
N TRP A 61 13.06 -5.08 -16.58
CA TRP A 61 14.08 -5.44 -17.58
C TRP A 61 14.02 -4.59 -18.87
N ALA A 62 13.18 -3.56 -18.94
CA ALA A 62 12.98 -2.81 -20.19
C ALA A 62 13.78 -1.48 -20.30
N PHE A 63 14.63 -1.14 -19.33
CA PHE A 63 15.32 0.17 -19.33
C PHE A 63 16.80 0.14 -18.89
N GLU A 64 17.48 -0.99 -19.09
CA GLU A 64 18.93 -1.08 -18.84
C GLU A 64 19.69 -1.78 -19.98
N LYS A 65 19.29 -1.47 -21.21
CA LYS A 65 20.11 -1.62 -22.41
C LYS A 65 20.14 -0.30 -23.16
#